data_AF-A0A8B6CFP3-F1
#
_entry.id   AF-A0A8B6CFP3-F1
#
_cell.length_a   1.000
_cell.length_b   1.000
_cell.length_c   1.000
_cell.angle_alpha   90.00
_cell.angle_beta   90.00
_cell.angle_gamma   90.00
#
_symmetry.space_group_name_H-M   'P 1'
#
loop_
_entity.id
_entity.type
_entity.pdbx_description
1 polymer ?
#
loop_
_entity_poly.entity_id
_entity_poly.type
_entity_poly.pdbx_seq_one_letter_code
_entity_poly.pdbx_strand_id
1 'polypeptide(L)'
;MQHITILISNNMCWITSIQTRLQLSDGSYTDTDSLKLVHDPHGSGYVLQVFYQSGTRTNYDTHGHSCPSSSTGPCHRGAQFYVMPPSLYHKGKTFAALEYEVFFKSGFNFAIGGKLPGLWGGTRDSCKGCSGEAHSCFSTRLMWRADGHYEVYAYIPYNQDGGFKHWCDRYEHDHKKVICPATTCGTEIGLTSTDAFKFKPGQWYRIRQEVNLGHPNQHGRVTLWVNDIMVVNMNSIVLRQSSSVHIDGMFFSTFYGGKSTDFGKHGDTYSYFKNFRITDEKKPVHSGEYFVGK
;
A
#
# COMPACT_ATOMS: atom_id res chain seq x y z
N MET A 1 -8.79 -4.91 -19.32
CA MET A 1 -7.71 -4.32 -18.49
C MET A 1 -7.98 -2.83 -18.37
N GLN A 2 -7.99 -2.24 -17.18
CA GLN A 2 -8.16 -0.80 -16.98
C GLN A 2 -6.82 -0.18 -16.59
N HIS A 3 -6.34 0.78 -17.38
CA HIS A 3 -5.20 1.62 -17.02
C HIS A 3 -5.69 2.73 -16.09
N ILE A 4 -5.00 2.94 -14.96
CA ILE A 4 -5.33 3.97 -13.99
C ILE A 4 -4.39 5.13 -14.23
N THR A 5 -4.90 6.19 -14.87
CA THR A 5 -4.15 7.44 -15.03
C THR A 5 -4.49 8.38 -13.87
N ILE A 6 -3.56 8.53 -12.92
CA ILE A 6 -3.70 9.49 -11.83
C ILE A 6 -3.23 10.86 -12.35
N LEU A 7 -4.16 11.77 -12.62
CA LEU A 7 -3.86 13.16 -13.04
C LEU A 7 -4.01 14.10 -11.85
N ILE A 8 -2.96 14.84 -11.48
CA ILE A 8 -3.00 15.80 -10.37
C ILE A 8 -2.92 17.20 -10.95
N SER A 9 -3.95 18.02 -10.70
CA SER A 9 -3.94 19.44 -11.04
C SER A 9 -4.11 20.27 -9.77
N ASN A 10 -3.43 21.42 -9.73
CA ASN A 10 -3.17 22.25 -8.54
C ASN A 10 -4.39 22.79 -7.80
N ASN A 11 -5.63 22.48 -8.18
CA ASN A 11 -6.82 22.82 -7.37
C ASN A 11 -8.05 21.94 -7.63
N MET A 12 -7.95 20.85 -8.42
CA MET A 12 -9.01 19.85 -8.64
C MET A 12 -8.48 18.75 -9.56
N CYS A 13 -8.67 17.48 -9.21
CA CYS A 13 -8.26 16.34 -10.02
C CYS A 13 -9.25 16.15 -11.19
N TRP A 14 -8.86 16.52 -12.41
CA TRP A 14 -9.61 16.21 -13.64
C TRP A 14 -8.79 15.31 -14.56
N ILE A 15 -9.49 14.34 -15.15
CA ILE A 15 -8.94 13.29 -16.02
C ILE A 15 -9.27 13.63 -17.48
N THR A 16 -8.29 13.55 -18.39
CA THR A 16 -8.58 13.58 -19.83
C THR A 16 -8.04 12.34 -20.57
N SER A 17 -8.91 11.88 -21.47
CA SER A 17 -8.85 10.74 -22.39
C SER A 17 -9.25 9.35 -21.86
N ILE A 18 -9.94 8.62 -22.74
CA ILE A 18 -10.95 7.59 -22.47
C ILE A 18 -10.31 6.26 -22.02
N GLN A 19 -10.36 5.96 -20.73
CA GLN A 19 -10.88 4.71 -20.14
C GLN A 19 -10.64 4.75 -18.63
N THR A 20 -11.75 4.77 -17.87
CA THR A 20 -11.84 4.71 -16.40
C THR A 20 -11.71 6.06 -15.67
N ARG A 21 -12.85 6.60 -15.25
CA ARG A 21 -12.97 7.75 -14.34
C ARG A 21 -12.55 7.31 -12.93
N LEU A 22 -11.43 7.82 -12.42
CA LEU A 22 -11.04 7.67 -11.01
C LEU A 22 -11.80 8.72 -10.20
N GLN A 23 -12.69 8.29 -9.30
CA GLN A 23 -13.14 9.16 -8.22
C GLN A 23 -12.05 9.16 -7.15
N LEU A 24 -11.27 10.26 -7.09
CA LEU A 24 -10.58 10.63 -5.85
C LEU A 24 -11.64 11.24 -4.95
N SER A 25 -12.15 10.46 -3.99
CA SER A 25 -13.08 11.01 -3.01
C SER A 25 -12.29 11.78 -1.95
N ASP A 26 -12.71 13.00 -1.65
CA ASP A 26 -12.30 13.74 -0.47
C ASP A 26 -12.66 12.94 0.79
N GLY A 27 -11.77 12.87 1.75
CA GLY A 27 -12.02 12.12 2.98
C GLY A 27 -10.73 11.70 3.63
N SER A 28 -10.41 12.49 4.66
CA SER A 28 -9.36 12.37 5.66
C SER A 28 -7.92 12.19 5.15
N TYR A 29 -7.18 13.30 5.19
CA TYR A 29 -5.72 13.44 5.08
C TYR A 29 -5.13 13.35 3.68
N THR A 30 -5.29 14.42 2.91
CA THR A 30 -4.58 14.59 1.65
C THR A 30 -3.48 15.64 1.84
N ASP A 31 -2.30 15.23 2.28
CA ASP A 31 -1.05 15.98 2.06
C ASP A 31 -0.71 15.95 0.54
N THR A 32 -1.69 16.29 -0.31
CA THR A 32 -1.58 16.28 -1.77
C THR A 32 -0.58 17.31 -2.28
N ASP A 33 -0.20 18.25 -1.44
CA ASP A 33 0.90 19.19 -1.64
C ASP A 33 2.27 18.50 -1.72
N SER A 34 2.41 17.26 -1.21
CA SER A 34 3.56 16.40 -1.47
C SER A 34 3.58 15.78 -2.88
N LEU A 35 2.48 15.87 -3.64
CA LEU A 35 2.34 15.19 -4.93
C LEU A 35 2.62 16.11 -6.11
N LYS A 36 3.38 15.60 -7.08
CA LYS A 36 3.60 16.27 -8.37
C LYS A 36 3.59 15.26 -9.51
N LEU A 37 3.01 15.64 -10.64
CA LEU A 37 3.27 14.95 -11.90
C LEU A 37 4.55 15.56 -12.49
N VAL A 38 5.59 14.73 -12.66
CA VAL A 38 6.91 15.17 -13.17
C VAL A 38 7.36 14.25 -14.29
N HIS A 39 8.30 14.70 -15.11
CA HIS A 39 8.96 13.81 -16.06
C HIS A 39 9.67 12.67 -15.33
N ASP A 40 9.60 11.46 -15.88
CA ASP A 40 10.31 10.31 -15.32
C ASP A 40 11.82 10.62 -15.26
N PRO A 41 12.44 10.75 -14.06
CA PRO A 41 13.85 11.06 -13.95
C PRO A 41 14.77 9.93 -14.44
N HIS A 42 14.21 8.74 -14.68
CA HIS A 42 14.94 7.54 -15.08
C HIS A 42 14.27 6.83 -16.27
N GLY A 43 13.56 7.57 -17.12
CA GLY A 43 12.85 7.01 -18.25
C GLY A 43 12.18 8.06 -19.13
N SER A 44 11.12 7.65 -19.84
CA SER A 44 10.30 8.52 -20.68
C SER A 44 8.90 8.69 -20.08
N GLY A 45 8.22 9.79 -20.42
CA GLY A 45 6.86 10.07 -19.97
C GLY A 45 6.81 10.75 -18.61
N TYR A 46 5.71 10.54 -17.89
CA TYR A 46 5.43 11.19 -16.62
C TYR A 46 5.21 10.17 -15.50
N VAL A 47 5.64 10.55 -14.31
CA VAL A 47 5.52 9.77 -13.08
C VAL A 47 4.87 10.61 -12.00
N LEU A 48 4.14 9.94 -11.10
CA LEU A 48 3.66 10.54 -9.87
C LEU A 48 4.81 10.60 -8.87
N GLN A 49 5.37 11.78 -8.65
CA GLN A 49 6.33 12.03 -7.59
C GLN A 49 5.61 12.29 -6.27
N VAL A 50 6.15 11.71 -5.20
CA VAL A 50 5.79 12.01 -3.81
C VAL A 50 7.03 12.56 -3.11
N PHE A 51 6.91 13.75 -2.53
CA PHE A 51 7.93 14.37 -1.69
C PHE A 51 7.73 14.03 -0.21
N TYR A 52 8.83 13.71 0.46
CA TYR A 52 8.92 13.52 1.91
C TYR A 52 9.93 14.52 2.45
N GLN A 53 9.46 15.51 3.19
CA GLN A 53 10.29 16.47 3.92
C GLN A 53 11.01 15.76 5.06
N SER A 54 12.28 16.09 5.26
CA SER A 54 13.14 15.60 6.33
C SER A 54 12.43 15.61 7.69
N GLY A 55 12.55 14.51 8.46
CA GLY A 55 11.98 14.43 9.81
C GLY A 55 10.50 14.07 9.90
N THR A 56 9.77 14.04 8.79
CA THR A 56 8.32 13.81 8.79
C THR A 56 7.95 12.36 9.10
N ARG A 57 6.81 12.15 9.78
CA ARG A 57 6.23 10.83 10.07
C ARG A 57 4.76 10.92 10.50
N THR A 58 4.11 9.79 10.79
CA THR A 58 2.69 9.70 11.17
C THR A 58 2.27 10.27 12.53
N ASN A 59 3.20 10.64 13.42
CA ASN A 59 2.84 10.83 14.82
C ASN A 59 2.42 12.26 15.17
N TYR A 60 1.14 12.48 15.52
CA TYR A 60 0.65 13.67 16.23
C TYR A 60 1.13 13.63 17.68
N ASP A 61 1.92 14.61 18.14
CA ASP A 61 2.05 14.82 19.57
C ASP A 61 0.86 15.62 20.12
N THR A 62 0.72 15.67 21.45
CA THR A 62 -0.31 16.43 22.18
C THR A 62 -0.20 17.95 22.01
N HIS A 63 0.79 18.43 21.24
CA HIS A 63 1.01 19.83 20.85
C HIS A 63 0.87 20.03 19.33
N GLY A 64 0.42 19.02 18.57
CA GLY A 64 0.23 19.10 17.13
C GLY A 64 1.50 19.06 16.27
N HIS A 65 2.69 18.87 16.84
CA HIS A 65 3.95 18.87 16.09
C HIS A 65 4.30 17.49 15.56
N SER A 66 3.83 17.26 14.35
CA SER A 66 4.17 16.10 13.55
C SER A 66 4.93 16.50 12.26
N CYS A 67 5.16 17.80 12.13
CA CYS A 67 6.13 18.53 11.31
C CYS A 67 7.21 19.09 12.24
N PRO A 68 8.42 19.44 11.75
CA PRO A 68 9.34 20.26 12.53
C PRO A 68 8.59 21.49 13.08
N SER A 69 8.63 21.73 14.40
CA SER A 69 7.81 22.73 15.10
C SER A 69 7.98 24.18 14.61
N SER A 70 8.94 24.43 13.72
CA SER A 70 9.20 25.72 13.08
C SER A 70 8.52 25.92 11.72
N SER A 71 7.74 24.96 11.20
CA SER A 71 7.12 25.08 9.87
C SER A 71 5.88 25.98 9.88
N THR A 72 6.01 27.20 9.35
CA THR A 72 4.88 28.08 8.99
C THR A 72 4.23 27.70 7.64
N GLY A 73 4.61 26.54 7.07
CA GLY A 73 4.19 26.06 5.74
C GLY A 73 3.63 24.64 5.76
N PRO A 74 3.17 24.15 4.59
CA PRO A 74 2.56 22.83 4.47
C PRO A 74 3.55 21.72 4.78
N CYS A 75 3.02 20.61 5.28
CA CYS A 75 3.80 19.56 5.88
C CYS A 75 3.91 18.36 4.94
N HIS A 76 5.01 18.28 4.21
CA HIS A 76 5.15 17.34 3.11
C HIS A 76 5.54 15.93 3.62
N ARG A 77 4.59 15.15 4.14
CA ARG A 77 4.89 13.84 4.74
C ARG A 77 4.73 12.65 3.79
N GLY A 78 4.36 12.94 2.56
CA GLY A 78 3.90 11.95 1.61
C GLY A 78 2.43 12.18 1.31
N ALA A 79 1.69 11.15 0.91
CA ALA A 79 0.28 11.33 0.56
C ALA A 79 -0.52 10.07 0.81
N GLN A 80 -1.83 10.25 0.98
CA GLN A 80 -2.76 9.15 1.02
C GLN A 80 -4.12 9.54 0.42
N PHE A 81 -4.73 8.63 -0.31
CA PHE A 81 -6.06 8.77 -0.91
C PHE A 81 -6.57 7.40 -1.37
N TYR A 82 -7.88 7.29 -1.54
CA TYR A 82 -8.49 6.08 -2.09
C TYR A 82 -8.73 6.24 -3.59
N VAL A 83 -8.46 5.16 -4.30
CA VAL A 83 -8.75 4.97 -5.71
C VAL A 83 -9.81 3.89 -5.80
N MET A 84 -10.97 4.24 -6.38
CA MET A 84 -12.14 3.36 -6.50
C MET A 84 -12.48 3.18 -7.98
N PRO A 85 -11.89 2.18 -8.67
CA PRO A 85 -12.23 1.91 -10.07
C PRO A 85 -13.70 1.48 -10.20
N PRO A 86 -14.45 1.95 -11.22
CA PRO A 86 -15.81 1.51 -11.51
C PRO A 86 -15.99 0.00 -11.71
N SER A 87 -14.91 -0.72 -12.04
CA SER A 87 -14.89 -2.18 -12.16
C SER A 87 -14.95 -2.90 -10.80
N LEU A 88 -14.56 -2.24 -9.72
CA LEU A 88 -14.53 -2.79 -8.37
C LEU A 88 -15.61 -2.17 -7.46
N TYR A 89 -15.72 -0.85 -7.48
CA TYR A 89 -16.52 -0.10 -6.51
C TYR A 89 -18.01 -0.48 -6.58
N HIS A 90 -18.57 -0.95 -5.46
CA HIS A 90 -19.94 -1.48 -5.35
C HIS A 90 -20.27 -2.62 -6.32
N LYS A 91 -19.26 -3.39 -6.77
CA LYS A 91 -19.46 -4.54 -7.68
C LYS A 91 -19.36 -5.90 -7.01
N GLY A 92 -19.27 -5.93 -5.68
CA GLY A 92 -19.26 -7.19 -4.93
C GLY A 92 -17.99 -8.03 -5.15
N LYS A 93 -16.89 -7.42 -5.61
CA LYS A 93 -15.69 -8.16 -6.04
C LYS A 93 -14.95 -8.74 -4.84
N THR A 94 -14.62 -10.01 -4.93
CA THR A 94 -13.86 -10.74 -3.89
C THR A 94 -12.45 -11.06 -4.34
N PHE A 95 -12.09 -10.75 -5.59
CA PHE A 95 -10.75 -10.89 -6.11
C PHE A 95 -10.33 -9.60 -6.83
N ALA A 96 -9.09 -9.18 -6.61
CA ALA A 96 -8.45 -8.15 -7.40
C ALA A 96 -6.93 -8.33 -7.40
N ALA A 97 -6.29 -7.86 -8.47
CA ALA A 97 -4.86 -7.66 -8.57
C ALA A 97 -4.59 -6.16 -8.72
N LEU A 98 -3.67 -5.63 -7.92
CA LEU A 98 -3.09 -4.29 -8.02
C LEU A 98 -1.66 -4.42 -8.54
N GLU A 99 -1.33 -3.67 -9.57
CA GLU A 99 0.01 -3.54 -10.13
C GLU A 99 0.42 -2.06 -10.15
N TYR A 100 1.67 -1.79 -9.85
CA TYR A 100 2.31 -0.49 -10.04
C TYR A 100 3.83 -0.64 -10.02
N GLU A 101 4.53 0.39 -10.50
CA GLU A 101 5.96 0.51 -10.33
C GLU A 101 6.29 1.59 -9.31
N VAL A 102 7.32 1.34 -8.48
CA VAL A 102 7.85 2.29 -7.50
C VAL A 102 9.35 2.47 -7.68
N PHE A 103 9.82 3.71 -7.59
CA PHE A 103 11.22 4.08 -7.57
C PHE A 103 11.51 4.89 -6.31
N PHE A 104 12.56 4.51 -5.57
CA PHE A 104 13.07 5.30 -4.45
C PHE A 104 14.28 6.10 -4.92
N LYS A 105 14.27 7.44 -4.74
CA LYS A 105 15.34 8.33 -5.21
C LYS A 105 16.72 7.81 -4.80
N SER A 106 17.75 7.96 -5.63
CA SER A 106 19.12 7.65 -5.21
C SER A 106 19.46 8.35 -3.88
N GLY A 107 20.00 7.57 -2.92
CA GLY A 107 20.24 7.98 -1.54
C GLY A 107 19.02 7.93 -0.62
N PHE A 108 17.89 7.35 -1.04
CA PHE A 108 16.71 7.19 -0.19
C PHE A 108 17.06 6.42 1.09
N ASN A 109 16.89 7.07 2.24
CA ASN A 109 17.08 6.46 3.54
C ASN A 109 15.74 5.89 4.01
N PHE A 110 15.61 4.57 4.10
CA PHE A 110 14.36 3.91 4.51
C PHE A 110 13.97 4.14 5.99
N ALA A 111 14.87 4.75 6.77
CA ALA A 111 14.74 4.87 8.22
C ALA A 111 14.39 3.50 8.82
N ILE A 112 13.34 3.41 9.64
CA ILE A 112 12.82 2.13 10.12
C ILE A 112 11.51 1.68 9.46
N GLY A 113 11.00 2.46 8.50
CA GLY A 113 9.88 2.04 7.67
C GLY A 113 8.89 3.12 7.26
N GLY A 114 7.93 2.71 6.45
CA GLY A 114 6.86 3.55 5.94
C GLY A 114 5.90 2.78 5.06
N LYS A 115 4.84 3.43 4.58
CA LYS A 115 3.73 2.78 3.87
C LYS A 115 3.89 2.83 2.37
N LEU A 116 3.31 1.85 1.69
CA LEU A 116 3.18 1.80 0.24
C LEU A 116 1.74 1.42 -0.13
N PRO A 117 1.29 1.75 -1.36
CA PRO A 117 -0.05 1.43 -1.84
C PRO A 117 -0.39 -0.05 -1.75
N GLY A 118 -1.66 -0.35 -1.45
CA GLY A 118 -2.22 -1.71 -1.48
C GLY A 118 -3.73 -1.72 -1.64
N LEU A 119 -4.33 -2.91 -1.70
CA LEU A 119 -5.78 -3.09 -1.86
C LEU A 119 -6.55 -2.84 -0.55
N TRP A 120 -7.78 -2.35 -0.67
CA TRP A 120 -8.70 -2.12 0.45
C TRP A 120 -10.15 -2.42 0.06
N GLY A 121 -11.02 -2.47 1.07
CA GLY A 121 -12.46 -2.32 0.88
C GLY A 121 -13.26 -2.42 2.17
N GLY A 122 -14.58 -2.28 2.04
CA GLY A 122 -15.53 -2.13 3.13
C GLY A 122 -15.66 -0.68 3.61
N THR A 123 -15.86 -0.47 4.91
CA THR A 123 -16.03 0.87 5.49
C THR A 123 -14.77 1.71 5.27
N ARG A 124 -14.92 2.79 4.51
CA ARG A 124 -13.85 3.76 4.26
C ARG A 124 -13.33 4.35 5.58
N ASP A 125 -12.04 4.68 5.61
CA ASP A 125 -11.35 5.29 6.77
C ASP A 125 -11.29 4.42 8.03
N SER A 126 -11.85 3.22 7.96
CA SER A 126 -11.58 2.13 8.88
C SER A 126 -10.36 1.33 8.37
N CYS A 127 -9.78 0.44 9.19
CA CYS A 127 -8.63 -0.39 8.80
C CYS A 127 -7.34 0.40 8.48
N LYS A 128 -7.07 1.46 9.27
CA LYS A 128 -5.85 2.27 9.24
C LYS A 128 -5.55 2.85 10.63
N GLY A 129 -4.37 3.43 10.84
CA GLY A 129 -4.09 4.25 12.02
C GLY A 129 -4.19 3.54 13.38
N CYS A 130 -3.98 2.23 13.41
CA CYS A 130 -4.16 1.37 14.58
C CYS A 130 -5.61 1.30 15.07
N SER A 131 -6.55 1.18 14.12
CA SER A 131 -7.99 1.08 14.36
C SER A 131 -8.45 -0.23 15.03
N GLY A 132 -7.57 -1.20 15.25
CA GLY A 132 -7.92 -2.49 15.83
C GLY A 132 -8.47 -3.49 14.82
N GLU A 133 -9.27 -4.43 15.33
CA GLU A 133 -9.85 -5.52 14.55
C GLU A 133 -10.69 -5.00 13.37
N ALA A 134 -10.53 -5.65 12.22
CA ALA A 134 -11.22 -5.29 11.00
C ALA A 134 -12.56 -6.02 10.88
N HIS A 135 -13.64 -5.41 11.38
CA HIS A 135 -14.99 -6.00 11.31
C HIS A 135 -15.72 -5.74 9.98
N SER A 136 -15.70 -4.48 9.53
CA SER A 136 -16.47 -4.00 8.36
C SER A 136 -15.58 -3.54 7.20
N CYS A 137 -14.28 -3.78 7.28
CA CYS A 137 -13.29 -3.37 6.28
C CYS A 137 -12.15 -4.38 6.20
N PHE A 138 -11.27 -4.19 5.23
CA PHE A 138 -9.91 -4.74 5.27
C PHE A 138 -8.97 -3.76 4.56
N SER A 139 -7.68 -3.80 4.90
CA SER A 139 -6.65 -3.19 4.07
C SER A 139 -5.40 -4.06 4.01
N THR A 140 -4.71 -4.05 2.88
CA THR A 140 -3.50 -4.83 2.61
C THR A 140 -2.41 -3.93 2.04
N ARG A 141 -2.21 -2.75 2.64
CA ARG A 141 -1.11 -1.87 2.23
C ARG A 141 0.22 -2.59 2.37
N LEU A 142 1.23 -2.10 1.66
CA LEU A 142 2.59 -2.57 1.85
C LEU A 142 3.30 -1.68 2.86
N MET A 143 4.37 -2.20 3.47
CA MET A 143 5.33 -1.40 4.20
C MET A 143 6.72 -1.63 3.65
N TRP A 144 7.51 -0.57 3.51
CA TRP A 144 8.96 -0.71 3.60
C TRP A 144 9.38 -0.67 5.07
N ARG A 145 10.53 -1.27 5.34
CA ARG A 145 11.20 -1.39 6.63
C ARG A 145 12.64 -0.91 6.49
N ALA A 146 13.38 -0.97 7.60
CA ALA A 146 14.81 -0.69 7.60
C ALA A 146 15.54 -1.47 6.50
N ASP A 147 16.59 -0.85 5.96
CA ASP A 147 17.42 -1.37 4.87
C ASP A 147 16.66 -1.73 3.58
N GLY A 148 15.43 -1.22 3.41
CA GLY A 148 14.61 -1.49 2.24
C GLY A 148 13.92 -2.85 2.26
N HIS A 149 13.91 -3.55 3.39
CA HIS A 149 13.01 -4.69 3.57
C HIS A 149 11.56 -4.28 3.40
N TYR A 150 10.67 -5.24 3.15
CA TYR A 150 9.25 -4.95 2.98
C TYR A 150 8.38 -6.12 3.38
N GLU A 151 7.09 -5.84 3.50
CA GLU A 151 6.05 -6.77 3.94
C GLU A 151 4.67 -6.33 3.42
N VAL A 152 3.69 -7.23 3.51
CA VAL A 152 2.29 -6.82 3.53
C VAL A 152 1.93 -6.39 4.95
N TYR A 153 1.34 -5.20 5.08
CA TYR A 153 0.85 -4.66 6.34
C TYR A 153 -0.67 -4.58 6.32
N ALA A 154 -1.30 -5.57 6.94
CA ALA A 154 -2.72 -5.85 6.78
C ALA A 154 -3.55 -5.48 8.00
N TYR A 155 -4.72 -4.89 7.80
CA TYR A 155 -5.78 -4.83 8.81
C TYR A 155 -6.82 -5.87 8.42
N ILE A 156 -6.94 -6.90 9.27
CA ILE A 156 -7.72 -8.11 9.02
C ILE A 156 -8.49 -8.51 10.30
N PRO A 157 -9.54 -9.32 10.17
CA PRO A 157 -10.24 -9.89 11.33
C PRO A 157 -9.32 -10.68 12.27
N TYR A 158 -9.66 -10.74 13.56
CA TYR A 158 -8.89 -11.51 14.54
C TYR A 158 -9.35 -12.96 14.66
N ASN A 159 -10.48 -13.33 14.04
CA ASN A 159 -10.97 -14.71 13.96
C ASN A 159 -10.19 -15.56 12.94
N GLN A 160 -8.88 -15.66 13.14
CA GLN A 160 -8.00 -16.56 12.39
C GLN A 160 -8.00 -17.97 12.97
N ASP A 161 -7.43 -18.93 12.24
CA ASP A 161 -7.39 -20.35 12.63
C ASP A 161 -6.76 -20.59 14.01
N GLY A 162 -7.58 -21.08 14.95
CA GLY A 162 -7.15 -21.34 16.33
C GLY A 162 -6.99 -20.07 17.17
N GLY A 163 -7.50 -18.93 16.69
CA GLY A 163 -7.38 -17.62 17.32
C GLY A 163 -6.23 -16.80 16.75
N PHE A 164 -6.33 -15.47 16.86
CA PHE A 164 -5.37 -14.53 16.24
C PHE A 164 -3.93 -14.86 16.61
N LYS A 165 -3.60 -14.86 17.92
CA LYS A 165 -2.24 -15.13 18.39
C LYS A 165 -1.69 -16.48 17.88
N HIS A 166 -2.48 -17.54 18.02
CA HIS A 166 -2.08 -18.88 17.59
C HIS A 166 -1.81 -18.96 16.07
N TRP A 167 -2.62 -18.28 15.27
CA TRP A 167 -2.39 -18.20 13.83
C TRP A 167 -1.05 -17.51 13.51
N CYS A 168 -0.66 -16.47 14.24
CA CYS A 168 0.60 -15.77 14.02
C CYS A 168 1.79 -16.61 14.48
N ASP A 169 1.71 -17.21 15.68
CA ASP A 169 2.73 -18.11 16.23
C ASP A 169 3.04 -19.27 15.25
N ARG A 170 2.04 -19.79 14.54
CA ARG A 170 2.21 -20.83 13.51
C ARG A 170 3.16 -20.42 12.38
N TYR A 171 3.19 -19.13 12.01
CA TYR A 171 4.01 -18.61 10.92
C TYR A 171 5.21 -17.78 11.41
N GLU A 172 5.41 -17.66 12.73
CA GLU A 172 6.58 -16.98 13.30
C GLU A 172 7.85 -17.81 13.08
N HIS A 173 7.74 -19.15 13.17
CA HIS A 173 8.84 -20.09 13.02
C HIS A 173 9.10 -20.53 11.57
N ASP A 174 8.07 -20.48 10.72
CA ASP A 174 8.23 -20.71 9.29
C ASP A 174 8.67 -19.40 8.61
N HIS A 175 9.50 -19.46 7.58
CA HIS A 175 10.01 -18.31 6.79
C HIS A 175 8.94 -17.37 6.17
N LYS A 176 7.66 -17.52 6.55
CA LYS A 176 6.49 -16.70 6.20
C LYS A 176 6.22 -15.55 7.17
N LYS A 177 6.96 -15.45 8.29
CA LYS A 177 6.99 -14.36 9.29
C LYS A 177 5.70 -13.55 9.36
N VAL A 178 4.73 -14.04 10.12
CA VAL A 178 3.53 -13.27 10.47
C VAL A 178 3.69 -12.72 11.87
N ILE A 179 3.62 -11.40 12.02
CA ILE A 179 3.69 -10.73 13.32
C ILE A 179 2.37 -10.02 13.56
N CYS A 180 1.69 -10.47 14.59
CA CYS A 180 0.47 -9.84 15.07
C CYS A 180 0.83 -8.96 16.25
N PRO A 181 0.85 -7.64 16.07
CA PRO A 181 1.33 -6.76 17.12
C PRO A 181 0.39 -6.87 18.33
N ALA A 182 0.96 -6.75 19.54
CA ALA A 182 0.17 -6.60 20.77
C ALA A 182 -0.65 -5.29 20.81
N THR A 183 -0.42 -4.40 19.85
CA THR A 183 -1.18 -3.16 19.65
C THR A 183 -2.35 -3.37 18.69
N THR A 184 -3.25 -2.40 18.60
CA THR A 184 -4.36 -2.38 17.62
C THR A 184 -3.92 -2.04 16.19
N CYS A 185 -2.62 -2.13 15.91
CA CYS A 185 -2.02 -1.82 14.62
C CYS A 185 -2.09 -3.03 13.66
N GLY A 186 -1.78 -2.82 12.38
CA GLY A 186 -1.88 -3.85 11.36
C GLY A 186 -0.89 -5.00 11.56
N THR A 187 -1.29 -6.18 11.09
CA THR A 187 -0.54 -7.42 11.01
C THR A 187 0.55 -7.33 9.96
N GLU A 188 1.76 -7.72 10.33
CA GLU A 188 2.91 -7.81 9.41
C GLU A 188 2.92 -9.21 8.81
N ILE A 189 2.98 -9.32 7.48
CA ILE A 189 2.92 -10.61 6.78
C ILE A 189 4.07 -10.68 5.77
N GLY A 190 4.95 -11.66 5.97
CA GLY A 190 6.01 -11.99 5.02
C GLY A 190 7.12 -10.95 4.97
N LEU A 191 7.57 -10.48 6.14
CA LEU A 191 8.72 -9.59 6.24
C LEU A 191 9.95 -10.25 5.61
N THR A 192 10.45 -9.65 4.53
CA THR A 192 11.70 -10.07 3.90
C THR A 192 12.87 -9.95 4.87
N SER A 193 13.85 -10.85 4.79
CA SER A 193 15.02 -10.82 5.69
C SER A 193 16.35 -11.15 5.03
N THR A 194 16.41 -11.18 3.69
CA THR A 194 17.66 -11.42 2.94
C THR A 194 17.95 -10.28 1.99
N ASP A 195 19.22 -10.02 1.68
CA ASP A 195 19.62 -8.94 0.78
C ASP A 195 19.08 -9.06 -0.65
N ALA A 196 18.76 -10.28 -1.09
CA ALA A 196 18.11 -10.52 -2.38
C ALA A 196 16.70 -9.91 -2.47
N PHE A 197 16.05 -9.67 -1.33
CA PHE A 197 14.67 -9.20 -1.23
C PHE A 197 14.61 -7.88 -0.45
N LYS A 198 15.35 -6.88 -0.93
CA LYS A 198 15.33 -5.49 -0.44
C LYS A 198 15.08 -4.53 -1.59
N PHE A 199 14.35 -3.46 -1.32
CA PHE A 199 14.39 -2.25 -2.13
C PHE A 199 15.74 -1.57 -1.96
N LYS A 200 16.51 -1.54 -3.04
CA LYS A 200 17.68 -0.69 -3.20
C LYS A 200 17.28 0.60 -3.92
N PRO A 201 17.64 1.78 -3.41
CA PRO A 201 17.34 3.05 -4.08
C PRO A 201 18.00 3.13 -5.46
N GLY A 202 17.48 4.00 -6.32
CA GLY A 202 18.04 4.23 -7.66
C GLY A 202 17.57 3.25 -8.74
N GLN A 203 16.54 2.42 -8.47
CA GLN A 203 15.95 1.53 -9.48
C GLN A 203 14.44 1.38 -9.31
N TRP A 204 13.79 0.97 -10.40
CA TRP A 204 12.36 0.66 -10.44
C TRP A 204 12.09 -0.74 -9.91
N TYR A 205 11.00 -0.87 -9.15
CA TYR A 205 10.44 -2.14 -8.72
C TYR A 205 9.02 -2.26 -9.22
N ARG A 206 8.70 -3.36 -9.90
CA ARG A 206 7.32 -3.71 -10.22
C ARG A 206 6.70 -4.47 -9.07
N ILE A 207 5.63 -3.93 -8.54
CA ILE A 207 4.81 -4.52 -7.49
C ILE A 207 3.56 -5.12 -8.12
N ARG A 208 3.23 -6.36 -7.76
CA ARG A 208 1.92 -6.96 -8.00
C ARG A 208 1.40 -7.51 -6.68
N GLN A 209 0.22 -7.10 -6.26
CA GLN A 209 -0.48 -7.64 -5.11
C GLN A 209 -1.80 -8.26 -5.58
N GLU A 210 -2.03 -9.52 -5.24
CA GLU A 210 -3.32 -10.18 -5.42
C GLU A 210 -3.99 -10.42 -4.07
N VAL A 211 -5.28 -10.12 -4.00
CA VAL A 211 -6.13 -10.42 -2.85
C VAL A 211 -7.34 -11.21 -3.33
N ASN A 212 -7.57 -12.35 -2.69
CA ASN A 212 -8.82 -13.10 -2.78
C ASN A 212 -9.43 -13.14 -1.38
N LEU A 213 -10.57 -12.48 -1.17
CA LEU A 213 -11.21 -12.39 0.15
C LEU A 213 -11.78 -13.72 0.65
N GLY A 214 -11.99 -14.70 -0.23
CA GLY A 214 -12.73 -15.91 0.12
C GLY A 214 -14.19 -15.62 0.49
N HIS A 215 -14.84 -16.60 1.12
CA HIS A 215 -16.15 -16.41 1.75
C HIS A 215 -15.99 -15.82 3.17
N PRO A 216 -17.03 -15.20 3.73
CA PRO A 216 -16.99 -14.74 5.12
C PRO A 216 -16.56 -15.84 6.07
N ASN A 217 -15.59 -15.55 6.96
CA ASN A 217 -15.02 -16.48 7.93
C ASN A 217 -14.37 -17.73 7.31
N GLN A 218 -14.02 -17.69 6.02
CA GLN A 218 -13.25 -18.73 5.34
C GLN A 218 -11.91 -18.19 4.85
N HIS A 219 -11.03 -19.11 4.44
CA HIS A 219 -9.70 -18.75 3.94
C HIS A 219 -9.80 -17.99 2.61
N GLY A 220 -9.17 -16.83 2.61
CA GLY A 220 -8.77 -16.09 1.44
C GLY A 220 -7.28 -16.26 1.14
N ARG A 221 -6.77 -15.42 0.26
CA ARG A 221 -5.37 -15.40 -0.14
C ARG A 221 -4.85 -13.98 -0.29
N VAL A 222 -3.63 -13.74 0.17
CA VAL A 222 -2.83 -12.57 -0.19
C VAL A 222 -1.51 -13.05 -0.81
N THR A 223 -1.21 -12.53 -2.00
CA THR A 223 0.03 -12.84 -2.70
C THR A 223 0.71 -11.54 -3.14
N LEU A 224 2.02 -11.45 -2.95
CA LEU A 224 2.83 -10.29 -3.33
C LEU A 224 3.97 -10.77 -4.23
N TRP A 225 4.16 -10.08 -5.35
CA TRP A 225 5.32 -10.21 -6.22
C TRP A 225 6.06 -8.88 -6.31
N VAL A 226 7.38 -8.97 -6.31
CA VAL A 226 8.29 -7.85 -6.58
C VAL A 226 9.23 -8.29 -7.68
N ASN A 227 9.22 -7.59 -8.82
CA ASN A 227 9.98 -7.95 -10.03
C ASN A 227 9.74 -9.41 -10.45
N ASP A 228 8.47 -9.83 -10.53
CA ASP A 228 8.01 -11.20 -10.82
C ASP A 228 8.37 -12.28 -9.79
N ILE A 229 9.14 -11.96 -8.76
CA ILE A 229 9.44 -12.92 -7.71
C ILE A 229 8.33 -12.89 -6.67
N MET A 230 7.69 -14.04 -6.45
CA MET A 230 6.69 -14.19 -5.40
C MET A 230 7.37 -14.17 -4.03
N VAL A 231 7.07 -13.15 -3.24
CA VAL A 231 7.71 -12.89 -1.94
C VAL A 231 6.76 -13.15 -0.77
N VAL A 232 5.45 -13.06 -0.99
CA VAL A 232 4.42 -13.47 -0.04
C VAL A 232 3.42 -14.37 -0.73
N ASN A 233 3.08 -15.49 -0.09
CA ASN A 233 2.01 -16.40 -0.52
C ASN A 233 1.27 -16.94 0.72
N MET A 234 0.27 -16.18 1.17
CA MET A 234 -0.54 -16.51 2.34
C MET A 234 -1.91 -17.03 1.89
N ASN A 235 -2.17 -18.32 2.04
CA ASN A 235 -3.37 -19.01 1.52
C ASN A 235 -4.42 -19.37 2.59
N SER A 236 -4.11 -19.16 3.87
CA SER A 236 -4.97 -19.52 5.00
C SER A 236 -5.13 -18.30 5.90
N ILE A 237 -5.78 -17.27 5.35
CA ILE A 237 -6.03 -15.98 6.02
C ILE A 237 -7.50 -15.63 5.91
N VAL A 238 -8.15 -15.34 7.04
CA VAL A 238 -9.51 -14.78 7.04
C VAL A 238 -9.40 -13.28 6.79
N LEU A 239 -10.00 -12.80 5.70
CA LEU A 239 -9.92 -11.39 5.27
C LEU A 239 -11.22 -10.60 5.50
N ARG A 240 -12.33 -11.30 5.79
CA ARG A 240 -13.63 -10.68 6.08
C ARG A 240 -14.53 -11.59 6.90
N GLN A 241 -15.35 -10.97 7.75
CA GLN A 241 -16.38 -11.64 8.56
C GLN A 241 -17.80 -11.49 7.98
N SER A 242 -17.99 -10.50 7.10
CA SER A 242 -19.28 -10.18 6.48
C SER A 242 -19.22 -10.25 4.96
N SER A 243 -20.31 -10.69 4.34
CA SER A 243 -20.49 -10.64 2.89
C SER A 243 -20.58 -9.21 2.35
N SER A 244 -20.81 -8.20 3.20
CA SER A 244 -20.81 -6.79 2.80
C SER A 244 -19.41 -6.23 2.50
N VAL A 245 -18.35 -6.89 2.97
CA VAL A 245 -16.97 -6.48 2.72
C VAL A 245 -16.50 -7.06 1.38
N HIS A 246 -16.22 -6.17 0.44
CA HIS A 246 -15.72 -6.46 -0.89
C HIS A 246 -14.45 -5.67 -1.15
N ILE A 247 -13.76 -5.93 -2.26
CA ILE A 247 -12.61 -5.12 -2.69
C ILE A 247 -13.15 -3.89 -3.43
N ASP A 248 -12.91 -2.70 -2.88
CA ASP A 248 -13.41 -1.44 -3.45
C ASP A 248 -12.34 -0.71 -4.27
N GLY A 249 -11.05 -0.99 -4.05
CA GLY A 249 -9.98 -0.50 -4.90
C GLY A 249 -8.61 -0.45 -4.24
N MET A 250 -7.83 0.57 -4.58
CA MET A 250 -6.49 0.81 -4.05
C MET A 250 -6.54 1.91 -2.99
N PHE A 251 -5.88 1.67 -1.87
CA PHE A 251 -5.52 2.70 -0.91
C PHE A 251 -4.10 3.14 -1.23
N PHE A 252 -3.96 4.25 -1.95
CA PHE A 252 -2.67 4.89 -2.11
C PHE A 252 -2.30 5.51 -0.77
N SER A 253 -1.21 5.06 -0.17
CA SER A 253 -0.79 5.50 1.16
C SER A 253 0.70 5.35 1.23
N THR A 254 1.42 6.47 1.25
CA THR A 254 2.88 6.47 1.31
C THR A 254 3.40 7.62 2.13
N PHE A 255 4.16 7.27 3.16
CA PHE A 255 4.73 8.16 4.17
C PHE A 255 5.68 7.36 5.06
N TYR A 256 6.64 8.03 5.69
CA TYR A 256 7.39 7.45 6.81
C TYR A 256 6.46 7.26 8.01
N GLY A 257 6.42 6.07 8.59
CA GLY A 257 5.21 5.68 9.32
C GLY A 257 5.37 4.68 10.44
N GLY A 258 4.89 5.12 11.59
CA GLY A 258 5.09 4.60 12.93
C GLY A 258 5.25 5.81 13.88
N LYS A 259 5.14 5.60 15.19
CA LYS A 259 5.01 6.71 16.14
C LYS A 259 6.36 7.25 16.65
N SER A 260 7.40 6.42 16.73
CA SER A 260 8.70 6.85 17.26
C SER A 260 9.42 7.84 16.36
N THR A 261 10.32 8.64 16.94
CA THR A 261 11.17 9.58 16.20
C THR A 261 12.09 8.90 15.20
N ASP A 262 12.40 7.61 15.38
CA ASP A 262 13.22 6.82 14.46
C ASP A 262 12.64 6.75 13.05
N PHE A 263 11.31 6.80 12.89
CA PHE A 263 10.67 6.86 11.58
C PHE A 263 11.01 8.14 10.81
N GLY A 264 11.32 9.23 11.51
CA GLY A 264 11.70 10.51 10.91
C GLY A 264 13.21 10.66 10.65
N LYS A 265 14.03 9.62 10.87
CA LYS A 265 15.49 9.66 10.64
C LYS A 265 15.84 9.56 9.15
N HIS A 266 15.35 10.49 8.35
CA HIS A 266 15.62 10.62 6.93
C HIS A 266 15.72 12.10 6.54
N GLY A 267 16.44 12.40 5.45
CA GLY A 267 16.46 13.72 4.83
C GLY A 267 15.31 13.94 3.86
N ASP A 268 15.32 15.10 3.20
CA ASP A 268 14.42 15.38 2.07
C ASP A 268 14.60 14.34 0.98
N THR A 269 13.51 13.69 0.58
CA THR A 269 13.58 12.60 -0.38
C THR A 269 12.29 12.43 -1.17
N TYR A 270 12.34 11.56 -2.17
CA TYR A 270 11.24 11.32 -3.09
C TYR A 270 11.07 9.84 -3.40
N SER A 271 9.84 9.46 -3.67
CA SER A 271 9.51 8.24 -4.38
C SER A 271 8.67 8.57 -5.61
N TYR A 272 8.78 7.75 -6.65
CA TYR A 272 8.06 7.93 -7.90
C TYR A 272 7.22 6.70 -8.19
N PHE A 273 6.03 6.91 -8.73
CA PHE A 273 5.09 5.85 -9.05
C PHE A 273 4.56 6.00 -10.47
N LYS A 274 4.38 4.87 -11.16
CA LYS A 274 3.76 4.82 -12.49
C LYS A 274 3.11 3.47 -12.75
N ASN A 275 2.46 3.36 -13.91
CA ASN A 275 1.92 2.10 -14.43
C ASN A 275 0.94 1.42 -13.48
N PHE A 276 0.11 2.22 -12.80
CA PHE A 276 -0.97 1.71 -11.98
C PHE A 276 -1.99 0.94 -12.83
N ARG A 277 -2.31 -0.26 -12.38
CA ARG A 277 -3.32 -1.11 -13.00
C ARG A 277 -4.03 -1.92 -11.93
N ILE A 278 -5.35 -2.02 -12.07
CA ILE A 278 -6.17 -2.89 -11.23
C ILE A 278 -6.99 -3.79 -12.14
N THR A 279 -7.06 -5.08 -11.80
CA THR A 279 -7.89 -6.07 -12.49
C THR A 279 -8.67 -6.91 -11.53
N ASP A 280 -9.88 -7.31 -11.90
CA ASP A 280 -10.79 -8.16 -11.13
C ASP A 280 -10.86 -9.60 -11.67
N GLU A 281 -10.08 -9.91 -12.70
CA GLU A 281 -10.00 -11.24 -13.32
C GLU A 281 -8.86 -12.07 -12.73
N LYS A 282 -9.18 -13.30 -12.29
CA LYS A 282 -8.18 -14.32 -11.95
C LYS A 282 -7.48 -14.77 -13.23
N LYS A 283 -6.35 -14.18 -13.58
CA LYS A 283 -5.53 -14.67 -14.70
C LYS A 283 -4.48 -15.67 -14.19
N PRO A 284 -4.22 -16.78 -14.90
CA PRO A 284 -3.10 -17.66 -14.57
C PRO A 284 -1.79 -16.87 -14.68
N VAL A 285 -0.94 -16.97 -13.65
CA VAL A 285 0.32 -16.22 -13.53
C VAL A 285 1.40 -16.71 -14.53
N HIS A 286 1.13 -17.75 -15.33
CA HIS A 286 2.13 -18.42 -16.19
C HIS A 286 1.93 -18.34 -17.71
N SER A 287 1.04 -17.51 -18.25
CA SER A 287 1.09 -17.24 -19.70
C SER A 287 2.10 -16.13 -19.98
N GLY A 288 3.28 -16.48 -20.49
CA GLY A 288 4.34 -15.57 -20.95
C GLY A 288 3.95 -14.67 -22.13
N GLU A 289 2.70 -14.23 -22.22
CA GLU A 289 2.13 -13.44 -23.31
C GLU A 289 1.95 -11.96 -22.96
N TYR A 290 2.40 -11.49 -21.80
CA TYR A 290 2.23 -10.07 -21.43
C TYR A 290 3.27 -9.10 -21.99
N PHE A 291 4.25 -9.57 -22.75
CA PHE A 291 5.34 -8.69 -23.22
C PHE A 291 5.78 -8.99 -24.65
N VAL A 292 4.92 -8.67 -25.62
CA VAL A 292 5.38 -8.17 -26.92
C VAL A 292 4.58 -6.92 -27.22
N GLY A 293 5.27 -5.79 -27.29
CA GLY A 293 4.69 -4.54 -27.73
C GLY A 293 4.13 -4.64 -29.14
N LYS A 294 2.93 -4.12 -29.31
CA LYS A 294 2.50 -3.43 -30.52
C LYS A 294 1.82 -2.14 -30.11
#